data_AF-S5TG19-F1
#
_entry.id   AF-S5TG19-F1
#
_cell.length_a   1.000
_cell.length_b   1.000
_cell.length_c   1.000
_cell.angle_alpha   90.00
_cell.angle_beta   90.00
_cell.angle_gamma   90.00
#
_symmetry.space_group_name_H-M   'P 1'
#
loop_
_entity.id
_entity.type
_entity.pdbx_description
1 polymer ?
#
loop_
_entity_poly.entity_id
_entity_poly.type
_entity_poly.pdbx_seq_one_letter_code
_entity_poly.pdbx_strand_id
1 'polypeptide(L)' 'MTIFLDTDTHCFIAHTRAELVDALLEHLDPETVDLSDLATACLGVTPLDVMLVED' A
#
# COMPACT_ATOMS: atom_id res chain seq x y z
N MET A 1 -16.81 1.57 -13.85
CA MET A 1 -15.40 1.43 -14.30
C MET A 1 -14.82 0.28 -13.52
N THR A 2 -14.09 -0.64 -14.15
CA THR A 2 -13.49 -1.79 -13.44
C THR A 2 -11.98 -1.60 -13.42
N ILE A 3 -11.36 -1.83 -12.27
CA ILE A 3 -9.91 -1.79 -12.07
C ILE A 3 -9.44 -3.22 -11.86
N PHE A 4 -8.40 -3.61 -12.59
CA PHE A 4 -7.76 -4.91 -12.49
C PHE A 4 -6.30 -4.69 -12.08
N LEU A 5 -5.92 -5.25 -10.93
CA LEU A 5 -4.53 -5.28 -10.47
C LEU A 5 -4.06 -6.72 -10.48
N ASP A 6 -3.03 -6.98 -11.28
CA ASP A 6 -2.46 -8.32 -11.44
C ASP A 6 -0.99 -8.30 -11.04
N THR A 7 -0.61 -9.30 -10.26
CA THR A 7 0.76 -9.55 -9.84
C THR A 7 1.06 -11.03 -10.08
N ASP A 8 2.31 -11.45 -9.96
CA ASP A 8 2.68 -12.87 -10.16
C ASP A 8 2.01 -13.82 -9.15
N THR A 9 1.44 -13.31 -8.05
CA THR A 9 0.91 -14.11 -6.93
C THR A 9 -0.54 -13.80 -6.55
N HIS A 10 -1.01 -12.59 -6.83
CA HIS A 10 -2.32 -12.09 -6.41
C HIS A 10 -2.99 -11.31 -7.54
N CYS A 11 -4.31 -11.39 -7.57
CA CYS A 11 -5.15 -10.76 -8.56
C CYS A 11 -6.34 -10.09 -7.87
N PHE A 12 -6.56 -8.80 -8.15
CA PHE A 12 -7.63 -8.00 -7.56
C PHE A 12 -8.52 -7.40 -8.64
N ILE A 13 -9.83 -7.45 -8.40
CA ILE A 13 -10.86 -6.82 -9.23
C ILE A 13 -11.67 -5.88 -8.33
N ALA A 14 -11.74 -4.60 -8.70
CA ALA A 14 -12.49 -3.59 -7.97
C ALA A 14 -13.32 -2.71 -8.93
N HIS A 15 -14.38 -2.09 -8.44
CA HIS A 15 -15.21 -1.14 -9.21
C HIS A 15 -14.86 0.32 -8.90
N THR A 16 -14.13 0.55 -7.81
CA THR A 16 -13.58 1.86 -7.44
C THR A 16 -12.13 1.73 -6.96
N ARG A 17 -11.39 2.86 -6.94
CA ARG A 17 -10.04 2.88 -6.35
C ARG A 17 -10.08 2.66 -4.84
N ALA A 18 -11.14 3.13 -4.18
CA ALA A 18 -11.32 2.93 -2.74
C ALA A 18 -11.43 1.44 -2.40
N GLU A 19 -12.29 0.70 -3.09
CA GLU A 19 -12.41 -0.76 -2.93
C GLU A 19 -11.08 -1.49 -3.14
N LEU A 20 -10.28 -1.09 -4.14
CA LEU A 20 -8.98 -1.70 -4.37
C LEU A 20 -7.99 -1.39 -3.24
N VAL A 21 -7.99 -0.16 -2.72
CA VAL A 21 -7.14 0.23 -1.59
C VAL A 21 -7.52 -0.55 -0.34
N ASP A 22 -8.81 -0.66 -0.02
CA ASP A 22 -9.29 -1.43 1.12
C ASP A 22 -8.85 -2.90 1.02
N ALA A 23 -9.01 -3.52 -0.15
CA ALA A 23 -8.56 -4.89 -0.38
C ALA A 23 -7.03 -5.04 -0.21
N LEU A 24 -6.23 -4.08 -0.68
CA LEU A 24 -4.77 -4.12 -0.51
C LEU A 24 -4.37 -3.96 0.97
N LEU A 25 -5.07 -3.13 1.73
CA LEU A 25 -4.82 -2.93 3.16
C LEU A 25 -5.11 -4.19 3.98
N GLU A 26 -6.07 -5.03 3.58
CA GLU A 26 -6.33 -6.33 4.23
C GLU A 26 -5.15 -7.31 4.11
N HIS A 27 -4.29 -7.15 3.11
CA HIS A 27 -3.09 -7.96 2.91
C HIS A 27 -1.82 -7.35 3.51
N LEU A 28 -1.90 -6.12 4.02
CA LEU A 28 -0.76 -5.42 4.60
C LEU A 28 -0.46 -5.97 6.00
N ASP A 29 0.69 -6.60 6.16
CA ASP A 29 1.18 -7.07 7.46
C ASP A 29 2.02 -5.98 8.14
N PRO A 30 1.57 -5.40 9.28
CA PRO A 30 2.28 -4.32 9.95
C PRO A 30 3.65 -4.73 10.50
N GLU A 31 3.91 -6.02 10.71
CA GLU A 31 5.19 -6.51 11.25
C GLU A 31 6.27 -6.65 10.17
N THR A 32 5.88 -6.69 8.89
CA THR A 32 6.80 -6.93 7.77
C THR A 32 6.80 -5.83 6.72
N VAL A 33 5.82 -4.91 6.77
CA VAL A 33 5.75 -3.76 5.87
C VAL A 33 6.94 -2.80 6.08
N ASP A 34 7.52 -2.33 4.99
CA ASP A 34 8.44 -1.19 5.05
C ASP A 34 7.64 0.10 5.33
N LEU A 35 7.78 0.61 6.55
CA LEU A 35 7.07 1.81 7.00
C LEU A 35 7.48 3.07 6.23
N SER A 36 8.68 3.11 5.65
CA SER A 36 9.14 4.24 4.84
C SER A 36 8.45 4.28 3.48
N ASP A 37 8.31 3.13 2.84
CA ASP A 37 7.58 3.00 1.57
C ASP A 37 6.09 3.27 1.77
N LEU A 38 5.50 2.78 2.85
CA LEU A 38 4.11 3.06 3.21
C LEU A 38 3.88 4.55 3.45
N ALA A 39 4.74 5.21 4.24
CA ALA A 39 4.65 6.65 4.50
C ALA A 39 4.80 7.48 3.22
N THR A 40 5.74 7.11 2.36
CA THR A 40 5.93 7.72 1.03
C THR A 40 4.65 7.64 0.21
N ALA A 41 4.03 6.46 0.13
CA ALA A 41 2.79 6.24 -0.62
C ALA A 41 1.58 6.99 -0.04
N CYS A 42 1.46 7.04 1.29
CA CYS A 42 0.32 7.69 1.97
C CYS A 42 0.43 9.22 2.03
N LEU A 43 1.64 9.76 2.19
CA LEU A 43 1.88 11.18 2.46
C LEU A 43 2.38 11.96 1.23
N GLY A 44 2.72 11.27 0.14
CA GLY A 44 3.21 11.90 -1.09
C GLY A 44 4.58 12.56 -0.91
N VAL A 45 5.39 12.02 0.00
CA VAL A 45 6.77 12.47 0.27
C VAL A 45 7.76 11.56 -0.44
N THR A 46 9.06 11.88 -0.39
CA THR A 46 10.09 10.95 -0.87
C THR A 46 10.59 10.07 0.30
N PRO A 47 11.18 8.90 0.03
CA PRO A 47 11.75 8.08 1.09
C PRO A 47 12.83 8.79 1.93
N LEU A 48 13.52 9.79 1.35
CA LEU A 48 14.52 10.60 2.05
C LEU A 48 13.90 11.58 3.06
N ASP A 49 12.61 11.87 2.93
CA ASP A 49 11.88 12.76 3.84
C ASP A 49 11.25 11.99 5.03
N VAL A 50 11.40 10.66 5.07
CA VAL A 50 10.86 9.81 6.14
C VAL A 50 11.96 9.50 7.15
N MET A 51 11.70 9.78 8.42
CA MET A 51 12.56 9.41 9.54
C MET A 51 11.76 8.55 10.51
N LEU A 52 12.21 7.30 10.70
CA LEU A 52 11.65 6.37 11.66
C LEU A 52 12.54 6.32 12.90
N VAL A 53 11.94 6.49 14.08
CA VAL A 53 12.62 6.46 15.38
C VAL A 53 11.89 5.48 16.28
N GLU A 54 12.59 4.43 16.70
CA GLU A 54 12.12 3.40 17.63
C GLU A 54 12.88 3.55 18.95
N ASP A 55 12.21 3.26 20.08
CA ASP A 55 12.77 3.23 21.43
C ASP A 55 13.08 1.78 21.85
#